data_AF-A0A0G0UIV2-F1
#
_entry.id   AF-A0A0G0UIV2-F1
#
_cell.length_a   1.000
_cell.length_b   1.000
_cell.length_c   1.000
_cell.angle_alpha   90.00
_cell.angle_beta   90.00
_cell.angle_gamma   90.00
#
_symmetry.space_group_name_H-M   'P 1'
#
loop_
_entity.id
_entity.type
_entity.pdbx_description
1 polymer ?
#
loop_
_entity_poly.entity_id
_entity_poly.type
_entity_poly.pdbx_seq_one_letter_code
_entity_poly.pdbx_strand_id
1 'polypeptide(L)'
;MKMYTFEEDLKKRLKDPEFKKAWEESEPEYQLARQLIGKRLKQKMSQRDLAKKVGTTQAIISRIETMQANPSLSLLKRIAQTLNLKLDLRFS
;
A
#
# COMPACT_ATOMS: atom_id res chain seq x y z
N MET A 1 2.33 -1.58 33.47
CA MET A 1 2.67 -1.14 32.10
C MET A 1 1.51 -0.27 31.62
N LYS A 2 1.73 1.01 31.28
CA LYS A 2 0.63 1.83 30.72
C LYS A 2 0.34 1.31 29.31
N MET A 3 -0.86 0.74 29.11
CA MET A 3 -1.36 0.43 27.77
C MET A 3 -1.75 1.75 27.11
N TYR A 4 -1.14 2.03 25.97
CA TYR A 4 -1.58 3.10 25.08
C TYR A 4 -2.09 2.45 23.80
N THR A 5 -3.18 2.99 23.27
CA THR A 5 -3.70 2.58 21.96
C THR A 5 -2.85 3.17 20.84
N PHE A 6 -2.87 2.53 19.67
CA PHE A 6 -2.23 3.08 18.46
C PHE A 6 -2.73 4.50 18.16
N GLU A 7 -4.03 4.75 18.33
CA GLU A 7 -4.62 6.07 18.08
C GLU A 7 -4.09 7.14 19.03
N GLU A 8 -3.91 6.82 20.31
CA GLU A 8 -3.35 7.75 21.29
C GLU A 8 -1.87 8.04 21.04
N ASP A 9 -1.09 7.02 20.67
CA ASP A 9 0.32 7.19 20.31
C ASP A 9 0.46 8.03 19.04
N LEU A 10 -0.31 7.71 18.00
CA LEU A 10 -0.31 8.45 16.75
C LEU A 10 -0.68 9.91 16.96
N LYS A 11 -1.74 10.20 17.74
CA LYS A 11 -2.13 11.58 18.07
C LYS A 11 -1.02 12.35 18.78
N LYS A 12 -0.21 11.70 19.61
CA LYS A 12 0.94 12.33 20.27
C LYS A 12 2.05 12.62 19.27
N ARG A 13 2.40 11.66 18.43
CA ARG A 13 3.48 11.78 17.43
C ARG A 13 3.15 12.80 16.34
N LEU A 14 1.89 12.91 15.93
CA LEU A 14 1.43 13.92 14.97
C LEU A 14 1.54 15.37 15.47
N LYS A 15 1.86 15.59 16.76
CA LYS A 15 2.18 16.94 17.28
C LYS A 15 3.57 17.40 16.87
N ASP A 16 4.48 16.47 16.56
CA ASP A 16 5.80 16.79 16.03
C ASP A 16 5.67 17.14 14.53
N PRO A 17 6.05 18.37 14.12
CA PRO A 17 5.95 18.80 12.73
C PRO A 17 6.74 17.95 11.75
N GLU A 18 7.91 17.43 12.14
CA GLU A 18 8.75 16.60 11.26
C GLU A 18 8.07 15.24 11.02
N PHE A 19 7.58 14.62 12.09
CA PHE A 19 6.82 13.38 11.99
C PHE A 19 5.53 13.56 11.20
N LYS A 20 4.78 14.64 11.46
CA LYS A 20 3.53 14.94 10.76
C LYS A 20 3.76 15.09 9.26
N LYS A 21 4.79 15.84 8.86
CA LYS A 21 5.13 16.01 7.45
C LYS A 21 5.46 14.68 6.78
N ALA A 22 6.35 13.87 7.38
CA ALA A 22 6.70 12.57 6.83
C ALA A 22 5.49 11.61 6.76
N TRP A 23 4.59 11.68 7.75
CA TRP A 23 3.35 10.91 7.76
C TRP A 23 2.45 11.30 6.59
N GLU A 24 2.17 12.60 6.42
CA GLU A 24 1.34 13.13 5.34
C GLU A 24 1.93 12.86 3.96
N GLU A 25 3.24 12.97 3.79
CA GLU A 25 3.94 12.66 2.54
C GLU A 25 3.84 11.18 2.15
N SER A 26 3.75 10.27 3.13
CA SER A 26 3.66 8.82 2.89
C SER A 26 2.24 8.28 2.65
N GLU A 27 1.23 9.15 2.81
CA GLU A 27 -0.18 8.79 2.68
C GLU A 27 -0.53 8.16 1.31
N PRO A 28 -0.02 8.65 0.16
CA PRO A 28 -0.30 8.03 -1.13
C PRO A 28 0.20 6.58 -1.24
N GLU A 29 1.43 6.31 -0.79
CA GLU A 29 2.02 4.97 -0.77
C GLU A 29 1.25 4.05 0.17
N TYR A 30 0.84 4.56 1.34
CA TYR A 30 0.02 3.83 2.29
C TYR A 30 -1.33 3.42 1.67
N GLN A 31 -2.02 4.36 1.02
CA GLN A 31 -3.31 4.10 0.38
C GLN A 31 -3.19 3.10 -0.76
N LEU A 32 -2.12 3.18 -1.55
CA LEU A 32 -1.82 2.19 -2.59
C LEU A 32 -1.63 0.79 -1.98
N ALA A 33 -0.75 0.67 -0.98
CA ALA A 33 -0.44 -0.59 -0.33
C ALA A 33 -1.70 -1.22 0.30
N ARG A 34 -2.44 -0.43 1.08
CA ARG A 34 -3.67 -0.87 1.76
C ARG A 34 -4.72 -1.38 0.78
N GLN A 35 -4.96 -0.63 -0.31
CA GLN A 35 -5.92 -1.05 -1.33
C GLN A 35 -5.48 -2.32 -2.04
N LEU A 36 -4.20 -2.42 -2.42
CA LEU A 36 -3.66 -3.60 -3.08
C LEU A 36 -3.80 -4.86 -2.21
N ILE A 37 -3.38 -4.79 -0.94
CA ILE A 37 -3.51 -5.88 0.03
C ILE A 37 -4.99 -6.28 0.15
N GLY A 38 -5.88 -5.31 0.36
CA GLY A 38 -7.31 -5.56 0.51
C GLY A 38 -7.92 -6.26 -0.70
N LYS A 39 -7.57 -5.82 -1.93
CA LYS A 39 -8.08 -6.43 -3.17
C LYS A 39 -7.50 -7.83 -3.38
N ARG A 40 -6.20 -8.02 -3.12
CA ARG A 40 -5.53 -9.32 -3.22
C ARG A 40 -6.15 -10.35 -2.27
N LEU A 41 -6.37 -9.96 -1.01
CA LEU A 41 -6.98 -10.83 0.00
C LEU A 41 -8.44 -11.17 -0.31
N LYS A 42 -9.22 -10.21 -0.84
CA LYS A 42 -10.59 -10.46 -1.31
C LYS A 42 -10.65 -11.54 -2.39
N GLN A 43 -9.59 -11.69 -3.19
CA GLN A 43 -9.47 -12.74 -4.20
C GLN A 43 -8.73 -13.98 -3.71
N LYS A 44 -8.47 -14.09 -2.40
CA LYS A 44 -7.79 -15.22 -1.76
C LYS A 44 -6.41 -15.53 -2.36
N MET A 45 -5.69 -14.50 -2.81
CA MET A 45 -4.36 -14.67 -3.41
C MET A 45 -3.25 -14.42 -2.40
N SER A 46 -2.20 -15.24 -2.41
CA SER A 46 -0.93 -14.88 -1.77
C SER A 46 -0.17 -13.84 -2.61
N GLN A 47 0.85 -13.19 -2.02
CA GLN A 47 1.74 -12.30 -2.78
C GLN A 47 2.44 -13.05 -3.93
N ARG A 48 2.76 -14.34 -3.75
CA ARG A 48 3.35 -15.20 -4.79
C ARG A 48 2.38 -15.45 -5.93
N ASP A 49 1.10 -15.67 -5.62
CA ASP A 49 0.08 -15.92 -6.65
C ASP A 49 -0.15 -14.68 -7.49
N LEU A 50 -0.26 -13.51 -6.84
CA LEU A 50 -0.40 -12.24 -7.55
C LEU A 50 0.83 -11.99 -8.44
N ALA A 51 2.04 -12.16 -7.89
CA ALA A 51 3.28 -11.99 -8.64
C ALA A 51 3.31 -12.86 -9.91
N LYS A 52 2.97 -14.15 -9.80
CA LYS A 52 2.91 -15.09 -10.92
C LYS A 52 1.93 -14.63 -12.00
N LYS A 53 0.71 -14.24 -11.61
CA LYS A 53 -0.32 -13.81 -12.57
C LYS A 53 0.00 -12.48 -13.24
N VAL A 54 0.58 -11.54 -12.48
CA VAL A 54 1.02 -10.25 -13.02
C VAL A 54 2.19 -10.44 -13.97
N GLY A 55 3.09 -11.39 -13.71
CA GLY A 55 4.37 -11.57 -14.39
C GLY A 55 5.47 -10.73 -13.76
N THR A 56 5.58 -10.76 -12.44
CA THR A 56 6.63 -10.10 -11.64
C THR A 56 7.10 -11.04 -10.51
N THR A 57 7.94 -10.56 -9.60
CA THR A 57 8.42 -11.35 -8.45
C THR A 57 7.61 -11.05 -7.19
N GLN A 58 7.57 -12.01 -6.25
CA GLN A 58 6.94 -11.79 -4.96
C GLN A 58 7.63 -10.66 -4.18
N ALA A 59 8.95 -10.47 -4.33
CA ALA A 59 9.67 -9.37 -3.71
C ALA A 59 9.17 -8.00 -4.20
N ILE A 60 8.84 -7.86 -5.49
CA ILE A 60 8.26 -6.61 -6.02
C ILE A 60 6.87 -6.36 -5.42
N ILE A 61 6.00 -7.37 -5.39
CA ILE A 61 4.67 -7.25 -4.75
C ILE A 61 4.82 -6.89 -3.27
N SER A 62 5.74 -7.54 -2.54
CA SER A 62 5.99 -7.25 -1.14
C SER A 62 6.42 -5.80 -0.94
N ARG A 63 7.36 -5.28 -1.74
CA ARG A 63 7.83 -3.88 -1.60
C ARG A 63 6.72 -2.87 -1.86
N ILE A 64 5.79 -3.15 -2.78
CA ILE A 64 4.61 -2.29 -3.00
C ILE A 64 3.71 -2.33 -1.76
N GLU A 65 3.46 -3.53 -1.22
CA GLU A 65 2.60 -3.70 -0.03
C GLU A 65 3.23 -3.17 1.27
N THR A 66 4.54 -2.98 1.31
CA THR A 66 5.26 -2.42 2.47
C THR A 66 5.71 -0.96 2.27
N MET A 67 5.19 -0.26 1.25
CA MET A 67 5.52 1.15 0.96
C MET A 67 7.02 1.39 0.64
N GLN A 68 7.74 0.34 0.23
CA GLN A 68 9.17 0.35 -0.08
C GLN A 68 9.45 0.34 -1.60
N ALA A 69 8.43 0.57 -2.42
CA ALA A 69 8.57 0.63 -3.87
C ALA A 69 7.90 1.88 -4.43
N ASN A 70 8.46 2.38 -5.53
CA ASN A 70 7.80 3.32 -6.42
C ASN A 70 7.40 2.58 -7.72
N PRO A 71 6.25 1.88 -7.74
CA PRO A 71 5.85 1.08 -8.89
C PRO A 71 5.49 1.98 -10.07
N SER A 72 5.92 1.58 -11.28
CA SER A 72 5.52 2.28 -12.50
C SER A 72 4.01 2.17 -12.73
N LEU A 73 3.43 3.17 -13.42
CA LEU A 73 2.05 3.10 -13.87
C LEU A 73 1.77 1.86 -14.73
N SER A 74 2.75 1.38 -15.50
CA SER A 74 2.62 0.15 -16.30
C SER A 74 2.44 -1.09 -15.43
N LEU A 75 3.17 -1.18 -14.31
CA LEU A 75 3.01 -2.28 -13.35
C LEU A 75 1.64 -2.19 -12.65
N LEU A 76 1.23 -1.00 -12.23
CA LEU A 76 -0.09 -0.78 -11.61
C LEU A 76 -1.24 -1.18 -12.54
N LYS A 77 -1.14 -0.85 -13.84
CA LYS A 77 -2.12 -1.28 -14.85
C LYS A 77 -2.21 -2.81 -14.97
N ARG A 78 -1.06 -3.50 -15.01
CA ARG A 78 -1.02 -4.98 -15.08
C ARG A 78 -1.61 -5.63 -13.83
N ILE A 79 -1.31 -5.08 -12.65
CA ILE A 79 -1.90 -5.52 -11.38
C ILE A 79 -3.43 -5.34 -11.42
N ALA A 80 -3.92 -4.18 -11.84
CA ALA A 80 -5.35 -3.92 -11.94
C ALA A 80 -6.03 -4.90 -12.91
N GLN A 81 -5.47 -5.11 -14.11
CA GLN A 81 -5.98 -6.09 -15.08
C GLN A 81 -6.02 -7.52 -14.52
N THR A 82 -4.96 -7.94 -13.83
CA THR A 82 -4.87 -9.28 -13.21
C THR A 82 -5.95 -9.50 -12.14
N LEU A 83 -6.28 -8.44 -11.41
CA LEU A 83 -7.33 -8.45 -10.39
C LEU A 83 -8.72 -8.15 -10.96
N ASN A 84 -8.87 -8.01 -12.29
CA ASN A 84 -10.12 -7.58 -12.94
C ASN A 84 -10.68 -6.26 -12.34
N LEU A 85 -9.78 -5.29 -12.13
CA LEU A 85 -10.06 -3.96 -11.61
C LEU A 85 -9.74 -2.89 -12.64
N LYS A 86 -10.36 -1.72 -12.48
CA LYS A 86 -9.98 -0.50 -13.20
C LYS A 86 -8.98 0.29 -12.35
N LEU A 87 -7.87 0.72 -12.94
CA LEU A 87 -6.99 1.71 -12.33
C LEU A 87 -7.65 3.10 -12.49
N ASP A 88 -7.90 3.77 -11.37
CA ASP A 88 -8.45 5.11 -11.31
C ASP A 88 -7.48 6.03 -10.58
N LEU A 89 -7.17 7.19 -11.18
CA LEU A 89 -6.26 8.19 -10.65
C LEU A 89 -7.03 9.49 -10.48
N ARG A 90 -7.08 10.00 -9.25
CA ARG A 90 -7.79 11.23 -8.91
C ARG A 90 -6.81 12.14 -8.17
N PHE A 91 -6.77 13.40 -8.59
CA PHE A 91 -6.11 14.48 -7.86
C PHE A 91 -7.22 15.21 -7.11
N SER A 92 -7.10 15.32 -5.80
CA SER A 92 -8.09 15.93 -4.91
C SER A 92 -7.38 16.78 -3.88
#